data_AF-A0AAE0UVR1-F1
#
_entry.id   AF-A0AAE0UVR1-F1
#
_cell.length_a   1.000
_cell.length_b   1.000
_cell.length_c   1.000
_cell.angle_alpha   90.00
_cell.angle_beta   90.00
_cell.angle_gamma   90.00
#
_symmetry.space_group_name_H-M   'P 1'
#
loop_
_entity.id
_entity.type
_entity.pdbx_description
1 polymer ?
#
loop_
_entity_poly.entity_id
_entity_poly.type
_entity_poly.pdbx_seq_one_letter_code
_entity_poly.pdbx_strand_id
1 'polypeptide(L)'
;MQCKVYDSILALPQDLQAARALTVVAIVLGILALLVSIVGAKCTNCIEDEAAKARVMIVSGVAFITAAVTQLIPVSWSANTIVREFYSPIVPEAQKMEIGASLYLGWGAAAMLLVGGSILCCSCPPTEREMKYVPASRMAYTMTNRSVAPSSYSRKDYV
;
A
#
# COMPACT_ATOMS: atom_id res chain seq x y z
N MET A 1 21.40 -30.00 11.97
CA MET A 1 21.06 -29.17 10.80
C MET A 1 22.30 -28.40 10.40
N GLN A 2 22.81 -28.59 9.18
CA GLN A 2 23.95 -27.84 8.64
C GLN A 2 23.41 -26.88 7.57
N CYS A 3 23.71 -25.59 7.69
CA CYS A 3 23.34 -24.58 6.70
C CYS A 3 24.59 -24.28 5.86
N LYS A 4 24.51 -24.54 4.54
CA LYS A 4 25.54 -24.17 3.58
C LYS A 4 24.94 -23.14 2.62
N VAL A 5 25.60 -22.00 2.49
CA VAL A 5 25.22 -20.96 1.52
C VAL A 5 25.44 -21.52 0.11
N TYR A 6 24.56 -21.19 -0.83
CA TYR A 6 24.77 -21.54 -2.24
C TYR A 6 25.99 -20.78 -2.78
N ASP A 7 27.06 -21.52 -3.07
CA ASP A 7 28.35 -20.96 -3.54
C ASP A 7 28.29 -20.43 -4.98
N SER A 8 27.23 -20.70 -5.74
CA SER A 8 27.08 -20.26 -7.13
C SER A 8 25.63 -20.06 -7.55
N ILE A 9 25.36 -18.94 -8.21
CA ILE A 9 24.06 -18.57 -8.82
C ILE A 9 23.61 -19.62 -9.87
N LEU A 10 24.55 -20.34 -10.47
CA LEU A 10 24.33 -21.30 -11.56
C LEU A 10 23.88 -22.71 -11.11
N ALA A 11 23.90 -22.99 -9.81
CA ALA A 11 23.44 -24.26 -9.24
C ALA A 11 21.95 -24.24 -8.84
N LEU A 12 21.27 -23.11 -9.02
CA LEU A 12 19.88 -22.89 -8.62
C LEU A 12 18.97 -22.95 -9.87
N PRO A 13 17.81 -23.63 -9.82
CA PRO A 13 16.87 -23.64 -10.94
C PRO A 13 16.46 -22.22 -11.33
N GLN A 14 16.33 -21.94 -12.63
CA GLN A 14 16.07 -20.60 -13.19
C GLN A 14 14.84 -19.93 -12.58
N ASP A 15 13.80 -20.70 -12.25
CA ASP A 15 12.58 -20.22 -11.60
C ASP A 15 12.86 -19.61 -10.22
N LEU A 16 13.77 -20.20 -9.44
CA LEU A 16 14.17 -19.65 -8.13
C LEU A 16 15.02 -18.39 -8.29
N GLN A 17 15.85 -18.32 -9.34
CA GLN A 17 16.64 -17.13 -9.63
C GLN A 17 15.74 -15.95 -10.01
N ALA A 18 14.73 -16.18 -10.85
CA ALA A 18 13.72 -15.19 -11.21
C ALA A 18 12.90 -14.76 -9.98
N ALA A 19 12.48 -15.71 -9.14
CA ALA A 19 11.76 -15.40 -7.91
C ALA A 19 12.59 -14.55 -6.93
N ARG A 20 13.89 -14.81 -6.82
CA ARG A 20 14.81 -13.98 -6.02
C ARG A 20 14.94 -12.57 -6.58
N ALA A 21 15.08 -12.42 -7.90
CA ALA A 21 15.16 -11.10 -8.52
C ALA A 21 13.87 -10.29 -8.28
N LEU A 22 12.70 -10.92 -8.47
CA LEU A 22 11.40 -10.30 -8.24
C LEU A 22 11.20 -9.86 -6.79
N THR A 23 11.58 -10.70 -5.82
CA THR A 23 11.47 -10.33 -4.39
C THR A 23 12.40 -9.18 -4.02
N VAL A 24 13.63 -9.15 -4.53
CA VAL A 24 14.55 -8.02 -4.30
C VAL A 24 14.00 -6.73 -4.90
N VAL A 25 13.49 -6.78 -6.13
CA VAL A 25 12.87 -5.60 -6.77
C VAL A 25 11.65 -5.12 -5.98
N ALA A 26 10.79 -6.03 -5.51
CA ALA A 26 9.64 -5.69 -4.68
C ALA A 26 10.05 -5.01 -3.36
N ILE A 27 11.12 -5.49 -2.70
CA ILE A 27 11.66 -4.87 -1.48
C ILE A 27 12.16 -3.45 -1.77
N VAL A 28 12.93 -3.25 -2.85
CA VAL A 28 13.44 -1.92 -3.23
C VAL A 28 12.28 -0.97 -3.52
N LEU A 29 11.28 -1.41 -4.29
CA LEU A 29 10.07 -0.62 -4.55
C LEU A 29 9.32 -0.28 -3.25
N GLY A 30 9.21 -1.23 -2.32
CA GLY A 30 8.58 -1.02 -1.02
C GLY A 30 9.31 0.02 -0.17
N ILE A 31 10.65 -0.01 -0.14
CA ILE A 31 11.47 0.98 0.57
C ILE A 31 11.29 2.37 -0.05
N LEU A 32 11.35 2.47 -1.38
CA LEU A 32 11.14 3.74 -2.08
C LEU A 32 9.74 4.31 -1.81
N ALA A 33 8.70 3.48 -1.85
CA ALA A 33 7.34 3.88 -1.50
C ALA A 33 7.23 4.40 -0.05
N LEU A 34 7.93 3.76 0.88
CA LEU A 34 7.99 4.16 2.29
C LEU A 34 8.68 5.52 2.47
N LEU A 35 9.80 5.76 1.77
CA LEU A 35 10.48 7.06 1.78
C LEU A 35 9.58 8.17 1.22
N VAL A 36 8.89 7.92 0.10
CA VAL A 36 7.94 8.88 -0.49
C VAL A 36 6.77 9.16 0.46
N SER A 37 6.27 8.13 1.16
CA SER A 37 5.23 8.27 2.18
C SER A 37 5.67 9.16 3.36
N ILE A 38 6.91 9.01 3.84
CA ILE A 38 7.47 9.86 4.91
C ILE A 38 7.56 11.33 4.48
N VAL A 39 7.96 11.59 3.22
CA VAL A 39 8.01 12.95 2.66
C VAL A 39 6.62 13.57 2.52
N GLY A 40 5.59 12.76 2.18
CA GLY A 40 4.20 13.21 2.07
C GLY A 40 3.45 13.35 3.40
N ALA A 41 4.04 12.90 4.51
CA ALA A 41 3.40 12.94 5.82
C ALA A 41 3.23 14.38 6.33
N LYS A 42 2.11 14.65 7.02
CA LYS A 42 1.79 15.98 7.60
C LYS A 42 2.85 16.50 8.57
N CYS A 43 3.58 15.60 9.22
CA CYS A 43 4.63 15.92 10.19
C CYS A 43 5.96 16.33 9.53
N THR A 44 6.09 16.19 8.21
CA THR A 44 7.31 16.45 7.45
C THR A 44 7.15 17.74 6.65
N ASN A 45 7.90 18.80 6.98
CA ASN A 45 7.83 20.08 6.27
C ASN A 45 8.68 20.11 4.98
N CYS A 46 8.74 19.01 4.23
CA CYS A 46 9.46 18.95 2.95
C CYS A 46 8.65 19.57 1.80
N ILE A 47 7.32 19.65 1.95
CA ILE A 47 6.38 20.21 0.99
C ILE A 47 5.50 21.20 1.76
N GLU A 48 5.39 22.44 1.31
CA GLU A 48 4.50 23.44 1.95
C GLU A 48 3.07 23.34 1.42
N ASP A 49 2.89 22.91 0.18
CA ASP A 49 1.57 22.75 -0.45
C ASP A 49 0.86 21.46 -0.03
N GLU A 50 -0.32 21.61 0.59
CA GLU A 50 -1.16 20.51 1.04
C GLU A 50 -1.74 19.69 -0.13
N ALA A 51 -1.97 20.31 -1.30
CA ALA A 51 -2.44 19.58 -2.48
C ALA A 51 -1.33 18.68 -3.05
N ALA A 52 -0.09 19.17 -3.12
CA ALA A 52 1.08 18.38 -3.46
C ALA A 52 1.33 17.23 -2.48
N LYS A 53 1.21 17.44 -1.16
CA LYS A 53 1.30 16.35 -0.16
C LYS A 53 0.30 15.24 -0.44
N ALA A 54 -0.96 15.60 -0.71
CA ALA A 54 -1.99 14.61 -0.97
C ALA A 54 -1.72 13.80 -2.25
N ARG A 55 -1.24 14.45 -3.32
CA ARG A 55 -0.82 13.75 -4.55
C ARG A 55 0.36 12.80 -4.29
N VAL A 56 1.35 13.23 -3.51
CA VAL A 56 2.51 12.41 -3.13
C VAL A 56 2.08 11.18 -2.32
N MET A 57 1.10 11.33 -1.42
CA MET A 57 0.55 10.22 -0.64
C MET A 57 -0.24 9.22 -1.50
N ILE A 58 -0.97 9.68 -2.52
CA ILE A 58 -1.63 8.79 -3.48
C ILE A 58 -0.59 8.02 -4.29
N VAL A 59 0.46 8.70 -4.78
CA VAL A 59 1.55 8.07 -5.54
C VAL A 59 2.28 7.02 -4.71
N SER A 60 2.58 7.29 -3.44
CA SER A 60 3.19 6.31 -2.55
C SER A 60 2.28 5.12 -2.27
N GLY A 61 0.96 5.35 -2.13
CA GLY A 61 -0.03 4.28 -2.02
C GLY A 61 -0.06 3.35 -3.25
N VAL A 62 -0.07 3.92 -4.46
CA VAL A 62 0.00 3.13 -5.71
C VAL A 62 1.32 2.36 -5.78
N ALA A 63 2.44 2.99 -5.41
CA ALA A 63 3.73 2.33 -5.36
C ALA A 63 3.73 1.13 -4.39
N PHE A 64 3.13 1.27 -3.21
CA PHE A 64 2.95 0.15 -2.27
C PHE A 64 2.12 -1.00 -2.83
N ILE A 65 1.02 -0.69 -3.52
CA ILE A 65 0.18 -1.70 -4.18
C ILE A 65 0.99 -2.43 -5.26
N THR A 66 1.72 -1.70 -6.09
CA THR A 66 2.58 -2.33 -7.11
C THR A 66 3.67 -3.21 -6.50
N ALA A 67 4.33 -2.75 -5.43
CA ALA A 67 5.31 -3.55 -4.69
C ALA A 67 4.69 -4.84 -4.14
N ALA A 68 3.48 -4.74 -3.56
CA ALA A 68 2.76 -5.89 -3.02
C ALA A 68 2.42 -6.93 -4.11
N VAL A 69 1.92 -6.48 -5.27
CA VAL A 69 1.64 -7.37 -6.41
C VAL A 69 2.91 -8.04 -6.90
N THR A 70 4.01 -7.29 -7.05
CA THR A 70 5.30 -7.85 -7.48
C THR A 70 5.88 -8.86 -6.49
N GLN A 71 5.58 -8.73 -5.19
CA GLN A 71 5.97 -9.70 -4.15
C GLN A 71 5.04 -10.93 -4.15
N LEU A 72 3.76 -10.76 -4.45
CA LEU A 72 2.78 -11.84 -4.46
C LEU A 72 3.07 -12.86 -5.59
N ILE A 73 3.54 -12.40 -6.74
CA ILE A 73 3.87 -13.23 -7.91
C ILE A 73 4.89 -14.34 -7.57
N PRO A 74 6.12 -14.05 -7.09
CA PRO A 74 7.10 -15.09 -6.79
C PRO A 74 6.66 -16.00 -5.64
N VAL A 75 5.99 -15.47 -4.61
CA VAL A 75 5.49 -16.29 -3.49
C VAL A 75 4.43 -17.29 -3.97
N SER A 76 3.49 -16.83 -4.78
CA SER A 76 2.40 -17.68 -5.30
C SER A 76 2.91 -18.68 -6.35
N TRP A 77 3.89 -18.28 -7.16
CA TRP A 77 4.56 -19.18 -8.10
C TRP A 77 5.32 -20.29 -7.38
N SER A 78 6.11 -19.95 -6.35
CA SER A 78 6.81 -20.94 -5.52
C SER A 78 5.82 -21.89 -4.85
N ALA A 79 4.72 -21.38 -4.29
CA ALA A 79 3.66 -22.22 -3.69
C ALA A 79 3.08 -23.19 -4.73
N ASN A 80 2.70 -22.71 -5.91
CA ASN A 80 2.12 -23.53 -6.97
C ASN A 80 3.10 -24.61 -7.46
N THR A 81 4.40 -24.31 -7.53
CA THR A 81 5.43 -25.30 -7.92
C THR A 81 5.52 -26.42 -6.88
N ILE A 82 5.58 -26.08 -5.59
CA ILE A 82 5.62 -27.06 -4.49
C ILE A 82 4.37 -27.94 -4.49
N VAL A 83 3.19 -27.33 -4.66
CA VAL A 83 1.91 -28.06 -4.71
C VAL A 83 1.89 -29.01 -5.91
N ARG A 84 2.29 -28.56 -7.10
CA ARG A 84 2.35 -29.43 -8.29
C ARG A 84 3.30 -30.61 -8.11
N GLU A 85 4.45 -30.37 -7.49
CA GLU A 85 5.43 -31.43 -7.21
C GLU A 85 4.87 -32.46 -6.23
N PHE A 86 4.13 -32.00 -5.20
CA PHE A 86 3.51 -32.87 -4.20
C PHE A 86 2.46 -33.83 -4.81
N TYR A 87 1.71 -33.38 -5.81
CA TYR A 87 0.69 -34.18 -6.50
C TYR A 87 1.21 -34.94 -7.73
N SER A 88 2.49 -34.80 -8.09
CA SER A 88 3.06 -35.47 -9.25
C SER A 88 3.32 -36.96 -8.96
N PRO A 89 2.87 -37.90 -9.82
CA PRO A 89 3.11 -39.33 -9.62
C PRO A 89 4.57 -39.76 -9.85
N ILE A 90 5.42 -38.83 -10.28
CA ILE A 90 6.83 -39.07 -10.64
C ILE A 90 7.74 -38.92 -9.41
N VAL A 91 7.27 -38.25 -8.35
CA VAL A 91 8.08 -37.93 -7.17
C VAL A 91 7.85 -38.98 -6.07
N PRO A 92 8.91 -39.68 -5.60
CA PRO A 92 8.80 -40.61 -4.49
C PRO A 92 8.30 -39.91 -3.22
N GLU A 93 7.52 -40.58 -2.38
CA GLU A 93 6.98 -39.97 -1.14
C GLU A 93 8.07 -39.40 -0.22
N ALA A 94 9.25 -40.01 -0.20
CA ALA A 94 10.40 -39.54 0.57
C ALA A 94 10.99 -38.20 0.09
N GLN A 95 10.63 -37.72 -1.10
CA GLN A 95 11.08 -36.45 -1.69
C GLN A 95 9.98 -35.38 -1.77
N LYS A 96 8.78 -35.64 -1.23
CA LYS A 96 7.70 -34.65 -1.22
C LYS A 96 8.12 -33.40 -0.44
N MET A 97 8.07 -32.25 -1.11
CA MET A 97 8.41 -30.96 -0.53
C MET A 97 7.23 -30.39 0.25
N GLU A 98 7.49 -29.83 1.44
CA GLU A 98 6.49 -29.11 2.24
C GLU A 98 6.57 -27.60 2.00
N ILE A 99 5.47 -26.89 2.27
CA ILE A 99 5.43 -25.43 2.17
C ILE A 99 6.24 -24.84 3.34
N GLY A 100 7.32 -24.12 3.01
CA GLY A 100 8.15 -23.45 4.00
C GLY A 100 7.44 -22.27 4.68
N ALA A 101 7.77 -22.04 5.95
CA ALA A 101 7.23 -20.95 6.77
C ALA A 101 7.35 -19.55 6.13
N SER A 102 8.40 -19.34 5.32
CA SER A 102 8.65 -18.07 4.63
C SER A 102 7.57 -17.69 3.61
N LEU A 103 6.88 -18.66 3.00
CA LEU A 103 5.79 -18.36 2.05
C LEU A 103 4.58 -17.75 2.76
N TYR A 104 4.23 -18.24 3.95
CA TYR A 104 3.16 -17.67 4.76
C TYR A 104 3.48 -16.23 5.18
N LEU A 105 4.74 -15.98 5.58
CA LEU A 105 5.20 -14.61 5.86
C LEU A 105 5.14 -13.73 4.61
N GLY A 106 5.48 -14.28 3.43
CA GLY A 106 5.37 -13.58 2.15
C GLY A 106 3.95 -13.13 1.83
N TRP A 107 2.95 -14.00 2.01
CA TRP A 107 1.53 -13.63 1.85
C TRP A 107 1.07 -12.62 2.89
N GLY A 108 1.48 -12.79 4.16
CA GLY A 108 1.18 -11.81 5.21
C GLY A 108 1.76 -10.43 4.89
N ALA A 109 3.01 -10.37 4.43
CA ALA A 109 3.66 -9.14 4.02
C ALA A 109 2.96 -8.48 2.82
N ALA A 110 2.61 -9.26 1.78
CA ALA A 110 1.88 -8.75 0.63
C ALA A 110 0.50 -8.20 1.03
N ALA A 111 -0.22 -8.88 1.92
CA ALA A 111 -1.51 -8.40 2.44
C ALA A 111 -1.35 -7.09 3.23
N MET A 112 -0.35 -6.99 4.11
CA MET A 112 -0.06 -5.75 4.83
C MET A 112 0.31 -4.59 3.89
N LEU A 113 1.10 -4.85 2.85
CA LEU A 113 1.47 -3.82 1.87
C LEU A 113 0.28 -3.38 1.03
N LEU A 114 -0.63 -4.29 0.66
CA LEU A 114 -1.89 -3.94 -0.03
C LEU A 114 -2.81 -3.11 0.85
N VAL A 115 -3.00 -3.51 2.11
CA VAL A 115 -3.82 -2.75 3.07
C VAL A 115 -3.21 -1.37 3.31
N GLY A 116 -1.90 -1.29 3.56
CA GLY A 116 -1.20 -0.02 3.71
C GLY A 116 -1.35 0.87 2.48
N GLY A 117 -1.03 0.35 1.28
CA GLY A 117 -1.13 1.09 0.03
C GLY A 117 -2.56 1.57 -0.26
N SER A 118 -3.57 0.73 -0.01
CA SER A 118 -4.98 1.12 -0.19
C SER A 118 -5.41 2.22 0.77
N ILE A 119 -5.00 2.19 2.05
CA ILE A 119 -5.29 3.27 3.01
C ILE A 119 -4.66 4.60 2.55
N LEU A 120 -3.42 4.55 2.06
CA LEU A 120 -2.75 5.74 1.51
C LEU A 120 -3.45 6.27 0.25
N CYS A 121 -3.88 5.40 -0.67
CA CYS A 121 -4.65 5.80 -1.86
C CYS A 121 -6.02 6.38 -1.50
N CYS A 122 -6.69 5.82 -0.50
CA CYS A 122 -8.01 6.26 -0.03
C CYS A 122 -7.96 7.53 0.84
N SER A 123 -6.76 8.03 1.16
CA SER A 123 -6.55 9.32 1.81
C SER A 123 -6.79 10.46 0.80
N CYS A 124 -7.99 10.50 0.23
CA CYS A 124 -8.39 11.50 -0.75
C CYS A 124 -8.32 12.90 -0.11
N PRO A 125 -7.58 13.86 -0.71
CA PRO A 125 -7.84 15.25 -0.40
C PRO A 125 -9.27 15.60 -0.82
N PRO A 126 -9.99 16.48 -0.10
CA PRO A 126 -11.21 17.06 -0.63
C PRO A 126 -10.83 17.78 -1.93
N THR A 127 -11.10 17.13 -3.06
CA THR A 127 -11.16 17.83 -4.33
C THR A 127 -12.33 18.78 -4.18
N GLU A 128 -12.05 20.08 -4.15
CA GLU A 128 -13.03 21.07 -4.58
C GLU A 128 -13.57 20.56 -5.92
N ARG A 129 -14.78 20.01 -5.88
CA ARG A 129 -15.57 19.76 -7.06
C ARG A 129 -15.82 21.13 -7.67
N GLU A 130 -14.94 21.59 -8.56
CA GLU A 130 -15.25 22.72 -9.41
C GLU A 130 -16.52 22.38 -10.19
N MET A 131 -17.58 23.10 -9.83
CA MET A 131 -18.77 23.43 -10.59
C MET A 131 -19.08 22.56 -11.81
N LYS A 132 -19.99 21.59 -11.62
CA LYS A 132 -21.01 21.32 -12.64
C LYS A 132 -22.36 21.70 -12.05
N TYR A 133 -22.91 22.79 -12.58
CA TYR A 133 -24.23 23.36 -12.26
C TYR A 133 -25.28 22.26 -11.97
N VAL A 134 -25.75 22.19 -10.73
CA VAL A 134 -27.07 21.66 -10.38
C VAL A 134 -27.61 22.54 -9.24
N PRO A 135 -28.70 23.29 -9.41
CA PRO A 135 -29.26 24.10 -8.33
C PRO A 135 -30.13 23.24 -7.41
N ALA A 136 -30.27 23.73 -6.16
CA ALA A 136 -31.17 23.25 -5.10
C ALA A 136 -30.73 21.90 -4.49
N SER A 137 -30.77 21.66 -3.18
CA SER A 137 -31.49 22.30 -2.08
C SER A 137 -30.90 21.78 -0.77
N ARG A 138 -30.87 22.67 0.25
CA ARG A 138 -30.87 22.38 1.70
C ARG A 138 -30.52 20.95 2.13
N MET A 139 -29.40 20.78 2.82
CA MET A 139 -29.40 19.93 4.00
C MET A 139 -28.30 20.36 4.98
N ALA A 140 -28.75 20.83 6.14
CA ALA A 140 -27.94 21.24 7.26
C ALA A 140 -27.31 20.02 7.94
N TYR A 141 -26.04 20.12 8.32
CA TYR A 141 -25.49 19.37 9.43
C TYR A 141 -24.64 20.30 10.29
N THR A 142 -25.32 20.80 11.32
CA THR A 142 -24.86 21.10 12.68
C THR A 142 -23.35 21.16 12.89
N MET A 143 -22.80 22.38 12.86
CA MET A 143 -21.53 22.66 13.54
C MET A 143 -21.79 22.88 15.02
N THR A 144 -20.93 22.26 15.81
CA THR A 144 -20.85 22.27 17.27
C THR A 144 -20.82 23.69 17.83
N ASN A 145 -21.61 23.86 18.89
CA ASN A 145 -21.90 25.12 19.59
C ASN A 145 -20.60 25.76 20.12
N ARG A 146 -20.15 26.86 19.51
CA ARG A 146 -19.20 27.80 20.14
C ARG A 146 -20.01 28.99 20.64
N SER A 147 -20.21 29.03 21.95
CA SER A 147 -20.86 30.09 22.71
C SER A 147 -20.15 31.43 22.49
N VAL A 148 -20.79 32.36 21.78
CA VAL A 148 -20.44 33.78 21.76
C VAL A 148 -21.75 34.58 21.87
N ALA A 149 -21.83 35.44 22.89
CA ALA A 149 -22.99 36.26 23.19
C ALA A 149 -23.28 37.29 22.07
N PRO A 150 -24.55 37.59 21.76
CA PRO A 150 -24.87 38.59 20.74
C PRO A 150 -24.91 39.99 21.36
N SER A 151 -23.92 40.84 21.02
CA SER A 151 -24.10 42.29 21.06
C SER A 151 -24.68 42.74 19.72
N SER A 152 -25.88 43.33 19.71
CA SER A 152 -26.46 43.90 18.49
C SER A 152 -27.21 45.18 18.81
N TYR A 153 -26.51 46.30 18.68
CA TYR A 153 -27.10 47.62 18.47
C TYR A 153 -27.83 47.61 17.12
N SER A 154 -29.10 48.02 17.10
CA SER A 154 -29.94 48.05 15.89
C SER A 154 -29.89 49.43 15.23
N ARG A 155 -29.47 49.45 13.96
CA ARG A 155 -29.30 50.65 13.11
C ARG A 155 -30.62 51.08 12.46
N LYS A 156 -31.70 51.24 13.22
CA LYS A 156 -33.03 51.58 12.67
C LYS A 156 -33.78 52.77 13.30
N ASP A 157 -33.18 53.51 14.23
CA ASP A 157 -33.81 54.71 14.84
C ASP A 157 -33.25 56.05 14.30
N TYR A 158 -32.97 56.14 13.01
CA TYR A 158 -32.72 57.42 12.35
C TYR A 158 -33.67 57.57 11.16
N VAL A 159 -34.90 58.04 11.43
CA VAL A 159 -35.63 59.15 10.77
C VAL A 159 -36.90 59.38 11.58
#